data_AF-A0A315X1R0-F1
#
_entry.id   AF-A0A315X1R0-F1
#
_cell.length_a   1.000
_cell.length_b   1.000
_cell.length_c   1.000
_cell.angle_alpha   90.00
_cell.angle_beta   90.00
_cell.angle_gamma   90.00
#
_symmetry.space_group_name_H-M   'P 1'
#
loop_
_entity.id
_entity.type
_entity.pdbx_description
1 polymer ?
#
loop_
_entity_poly.entity_id
_entity_poly.type
_entity_poly.pdbx_seq_one_letter_code
_entity_poly.pdbx_strand_id
1 'polypeptide(L)'
;MSAPKRLPPSRPPSPTVPTAPMLARSPSACSPTGSGAPDVSAAAATLEQVLGLLIDEESQLSRLFAFALEEQTALLESSFDRITAISAGMLEAANTIEALETERMDLLRTIGAEDLTIEELLPLADDLGVTGFAGARLRLSVRARELKDAQERNANLLVNAMKLRDRWANMLGGLASPTYGAQGQRTSRDGAGFVSRSA
;
A
#
# COMPACT_ATOMS: atom_id res chain seq x y z
N MET A 1 29.80 36.82 38.93
CA MET A 1 31.11 37.24 38.38
C MET A 1 30.82 37.97 37.09
N SER A 2 31.17 39.26 37.06
CA SER A 2 30.68 40.26 36.11
C SER A 2 31.81 40.81 35.23
N ALA A 3 31.45 41.12 33.97
CA ALA A 3 32.07 42.12 33.06
C ALA A 3 33.50 41.80 32.52
N PRO A 4 33.99 42.41 31.41
CA PRO A 4 33.57 43.68 30.77
C PRO A 4 33.32 43.60 29.23
N LYS A 5 32.38 44.35 28.63
CA LYS A 5 32.29 45.81 28.44
C LYS A 5 33.42 46.38 27.55
N ARG A 6 33.12 46.70 26.30
CA ARG A 6 33.77 47.76 25.49
C ARG A 6 32.88 48.19 24.31
N LEU A 7 32.61 49.49 24.27
CA LEU A 7 32.03 50.36 23.22
C LEU A 7 32.82 51.69 23.35
N PRO A 8 32.71 52.65 22.42
CA PRO A 8 33.06 52.72 21.00
C PRO A 8 34.24 53.72 20.81
N PRO A 9 34.48 54.30 19.62
CA PRO A 9 34.26 55.77 19.55
C PRO A 9 33.79 56.35 18.19
N SER A 10 32.88 57.34 18.30
CA SER A 10 32.75 58.63 17.57
C SER A 10 32.76 58.78 16.02
N ARG A 11 31.62 59.30 15.52
CA ARG A 11 31.36 60.23 14.35
C ARG A 11 32.30 61.46 14.33
N PRO A 12 32.29 62.43 13.35
CA PRO A 12 31.43 62.75 12.17
C PRO A 12 32.30 63.17 10.92
N PRO A 13 31.91 63.97 9.87
CA PRO A 13 30.66 64.69 9.55
C PRO A 13 30.07 64.54 8.14
N SER A 14 28.82 64.98 8.02
CA SER A 14 28.06 65.22 6.79
C SER A 14 28.60 66.42 6.01
N PRO A 15 28.37 66.47 4.69
CA PRO A 15 28.06 67.73 4.03
C PRO A 15 26.79 67.67 3.13
N THR A 16 25.91 68.62 3.42
CA THR A 16 25.27 69.59 2.52
C THR A 16 24.51 69.16 1.24
N VAL A 17 23.22 69.49 1.27
CA VAL A 17 22.22 69.57 0.19
C VAL A 17 22.60 70.63 -0.88
N PRO A 18 22.16 70.47 -2.14
CA PRO A 18 21.22 71.44 -2.72
C PRO A 18 20.07 70.83 -3.56
N THR A 19 18.85 71.13 -3.13
CA THR A 19 17.65 71.62 -3.84
C THR A 19 17.52 71.50 -5.39
N ALA A 20 16.53 70.67 -5.81
CA ALA A 20 15.51 70.83 -6.89
C ALA A 20 15.94 70.98 -8.39
N PRO A 21 15.09 70.69 -9.41
CA PRO A 21 13.62 70.59 -9.38
C PRO A 21 12.95 69.41 -10.14
N MET A 22 11.62 69.39 -9.92
CA MET A 22 10.55 68.67 -10.62
C MET A 22 10.84 68.24 -12.06
N LEU A 23 10.63 66.95 -12.35
CA LEU A 23 9.97 66.51 -13.58
C LEU A 23 9.03 65.35 -13.24
N ALA A 24 7.76 65.56 -13.58
CA ALA A 24 6.67 64.62 -13.44
C ALA A 24 6.83 63.43 -14.41
N ARG A 25 6.58 62.21 -13.92
CA ARG A 25 6.03 61.09 -14.69
C ARG A 25 5.57 59.97 -13.74
N SER A 26 4.26 59.90 -13.52
CA SER A 26 3.57 58.68 -13.05
C SER A 26 3.43 57.68 -14.22
N PRO A 27 2.84 56.50 -14.01
CA PRO A 27 3.38 55.34 -13.30
C PRO A 27 3.56 54.17 -14.29
N SER A 28 4.68 53.46 -14.25
CA SER A 28 4.78 52.15 -14.89
C SER A 28 4.85 51.10 -13.79
N ALA A 29 3.74 50.38 -13.66
CA ALA A 29 3.64 49.15 -12.90
C ALA A 29 4.72 48.19 -13.40
N CYS A 30 5.79 48.03 -12.61
CA CYS A 30 6.49 46.76 -12.59
C CYS A 30 5.58 45.79 -11.85
N SER A 31 4.85 44.98 -12.61
CA SER A 31 4.29 43.73 -12.13
C SER A 31 5.40 42.97 -11.40
N PRO A 32 5.23 42.55 -10.14
CA PRO A 32 6.05 41.46 -9.65
C PRO A 32 5.72 40.26 -10.54
N THR A 33 6.74 39.73 -11.21
CA THR A 33 6.72 38.36 -11.72
C THR A 33 6.23 37.48 -10.59
N GLY A 34 4.98 37.00 -10.74
CA GLY A 34 4.39 36.02 -9.84
C GLY A 34 5.34 34.85 -9.78
N SER A 35 5.97 34.71 -8.62
CA SER A 35 6.80 33.58 -8.24
C SER A 35 5.98 32.33 -8.51
N GLY A 36 6.37 31.55 -9.53
CA GLY A 36 5.89 30.18 -9.76
C GLY A 36 6.44 29.22 -8.69
N ALA A 37 6.43 29.64 -7.43
CA ALA A 37 6.49 28.71 -6.33
C ALA A 37 5.05 28.22 -6.17
N PRO A 38 4.77 26.91 -6.24
CA PRO A 38 3.46 26.41 -5.84
C PRO A 38 3.14 27.02 -4.47
N ASP A 39 1.95 27.61 -4.34
CA ASP A 39 1.49 28.19 -3.07
C ASP A 39 1.75 27.12 -1.99
N VAL A 40 2.69 27.39 -1.10
CA VAL A 40 3.16 26.42 -0.09
C VAL A 40 1.98 25.89 0.73
N SER A 41 0.97 26.74 0.93
CA SER A 41 -0.30 26.41 1.56
C SER A 41 -1.16 25.43 0.74
N ALA A 42 -1.15 25.50 -0.59
CA ALA A 42 -1.88 24.58 -1.45
C ALA A 42 -1.19 23.21 -1.50
N ALA A 43 0.14 23.18 -1.56
CA ALA A 43 0.90 21.93 -1.51
C ALA A 43 0.72 21.19 -0.17
N ALA A 44 0.75 21.92 0.96
CA ALA A 44 0.48 21.36 2.28
C ALA A 44 -0.95 20.78 2.37
N ALA A 45 -1.96 21.51 1.88
CA ALA A 45 -3.35 21.04 1.87
C ALA A 45 -3.54 19.78 0.99
N THR A 46 -2.84 19.68 -0.14
CA THR A 46 -2.86 18.47 -0.97
C THR A 46 -2.23 17.28 -0.23
N LEU A 47 -1.12 17.48 0.47
CA LEU A 47 -0.49 16.41 1.27
C LEU A 47 -1.36 15.97 2.45
N GLU A 48 -2.10 16.88 3.08
CA GLU A 48 -3.09 16.52 4.11
C GLU A 48 -4.21 15.64 3.53
N GLN A 49 -4.68 15.92 2.31
CA GLN A 49 -5.65 15.07 1.62
C GLN A 49 -5.06 13.69 1.30
N VAL A 50 -3.82 13.64 0.80
CA VAL A 50 -3.10 12.37 0.56
C VAL A 50 -2.96 11.57 1.86
N LEU A 51 -2.67 12.23 2.99
CA LEU A 51 -2.62 11.56 4.29
C LEU A 51 -3.98 10.96 4.67
N GLY A 52 -5.08 11.67 4.39
CA GLY A 52 -6.44 11.15 4.55
C GLY A 52 -6.66 9.86 3.75
N LEU A 53 -6.28 9.87 2.47
CA LEU A 53 -6.40 8.69 1.61
C LEU A 53 -5.57 7.50 2.12
N LEU A 54 -4.34 7.73 2.62
CA LEU A 54 -3.52 6.68 3.21
C LEU A 54 -4.17 6.04 4.45
N ILE A 55 -4.91 6.84 5.25
CA ILE A 55 -5.66 6.34 6.41
C ILE A 55 -6.86 5.51 5.95
N ASP A 56 -7.55 5.94 4.90
CA ASP A 56 -8.68 5.20 4.33
C ASP A 56 -8.22 3.88 3.69
N GLU A 57 -7.08 3.87 2.99
CA GLU A 57 -6.43 2.66 2.48
C GLU A 57 -6.07 1.69 3.63
N GLU A 58 -5.55 2.21 4.75
CA GLU A 58 -5.24 1.39 5.94
C GLU A 58 -6.51 0.71 6.50
N SER A 59 -7.63 1.42 6.51
CA SER A 59 -8.93 0.90 6.91
C SER A 59 -9.39 -0.23 5.98
N GLN A 60 -9.26 -0.05 4.66
CA GLN A 60 -9.63 -1.08 3.69
C GLN A 60 -8.71 -2.31 3.75
N LEU A 61 -7.39 -2.12 3.94
CA LEU A 61 -6.46 -3.23 4.17
C LEU A 61 -6.79 -4.00 5.45
N SER A 62 -7.21 -3.30 6.51
CA SER A 62 -7.66 -3.93 7.75
C SER A 62 -8.93 -4.75 7.54
N ARG A 63 -9.86 -4.24 6.70
CA ARG A 63 -11.06 -4.98 6.28
C ARG A 63 -10.71 -6.22 5.46
N LEU A 64 -9.80 -6.12 4.49
CA LEU A 64 -9.29 -7.27 3.74
C LEU A 64 -8.64 -8.32 4.64
N PHE A 65 -7.87 -7.89 5.63
CA PHE A 65 -7.26 -8.80 6.60
C PHE A 65 -8.32 -9.52 7.44
N ALA A 66 -9.35 -8.82 7.91
CA ALA A 66 -10.46 -9.46 8.61
C ALA A 66 -11.16 -10.51 7.74
N PHE A 67 -11.46 -10.18 6.47
CA PHE A 67 -12.01 -11.15 5.53
C PHE A 67 -11.09 -12.35 5.31
N ALA A 68 -9.77 -12.17 5.24
CA ALA A 68 -8.83 -13.28 5.10
C ALA A 68 -8.90 -14.24 6.30
N LEU A 69 -9.06 -13.74 7.52
CA LEU A 69 -9.23 -14.58 8.71
C LEU A 69 -10.59 -15.29 8.74
N GLU A 70 -11.66 -14.61 8.31
CA GLU A 70 -12.99 -15.21 8.19
C GLU A 70 -13.02 -16.30 7.12
N GLU A 71 -12.36 -16.08 5.98
CA GLU A 71 -12.20 -17.05 4.91
C GLU A 71 -11.49 -18.30 5.41
N GLN A 72 -10.43 -18.15 6.21
CA GLN A 72 -9.72 -19.28 6.81
C GLN A 72 -10.68 -20.17 7.61
N THR A 73 -11.56 -19.56 8.41
CA THR A 73 -12.55 -20.28 9.21
C THR A 73 -13.60 -20.96 8.32
N ALA A 74 -14.09 -20.25 7.30
CA ALA A 74 -15.07 -20.80 6.36
C ALA A 74 -14.51 -21.96 5.53
N LEU A 75 -13.22 -21.92 5.16
CA LEU A 75 -12.51 -23.01 4.48
C LEU A 75 -12.41 -24.26 5.35
N LEU A 76 -12.08 -24.10 6.64
CA LEU A 76 -12.02 -25.22 7.59
C LEU A 76 -13.40 -25.86 7.80
N GLU A 77 -14.45 -25.05 7.87
CA GLU A 77 -15.83 -25.51 7.98
C GLU A 77 -16.42 -26.03 6.65
N SER A 78 -15.71 -25.87 5.54
CA SER A 78 -16.21 -26.18 4.18
C SER A 78 -17.52 -25.44 3.85
N SER A 79 -17.70 -24.21 4.35
CA SER A 79 -18.90 -23.41 4.14
C SER A 79 -18.80 -22.59 2.85
N PHE A 80 -19.22 -23.17 1.73
CA PHE A 80 -19.08 -22.56 0.39
C PHE A 80 -19.86 -21.25 0.22
N ASP A 81 -21.04 -21.13 0.82
CA ASP A 81 -21.83 -19.89 0.76
C ASP A 81 -21.10 -18.75 1.47
N ARG A 82 -20.51 -19.04 2.64
CA ARG A 82 -19.69 -18.05 3.39
C ARG A 82 -18.45 -17.67 2.61
N ILE A 83 -17.74 -18.65 2.03
CA ILE A 83 -16.56 -18.38 1.20
C ILE A 83 -16.94 -17.43 0.05
N THR A 84 -18.04 -17.70 -0.66
CA THR A 84 -18.50 -16.87 -1.78
C THR A 84 -18.82 -15.44 -1.35
N ALA A 85 -19.54 -15.28 -0.23
CA ALA A 85 -19.86 -13.96 0.32
C ALA A 85 -18.61 -13.18 0.75
N ILE A 86 -17.64 -13.86 1.39
CA ILE A 86 -16.38 -13.27 1.83
C ILE A 86 -15.55 -12.83 0.62
N SER A 87 -15.42 -13.68 -0.42
CA SER A 87 -14.70 -13.32 -1.65
C SER A 87 -15.30 -12.10 -2.35
N ALA A 88 -16.63 -11.96 -2.36
CA ALA A 88 -17.28 -10.76 -2.90
C ALA A 88 -16.93 -9.50 -2.07
N GLY A 89 -16.93 -9.61 -0.74
CA GLY A 89 -16.50 -8.52 0.15
C GLY A 89 -15.02 -8.16 -0.02
N MET A 90 -14.15 -9.15 -0.23
CA MET A 90 -12.74 -8.92 -0.54
C MET A 90 -12.55 -8.18 -1.87
N LEU A 91 -13.30 -8.57 -2.90
CA LEU A 91 -13.24 -7.90 -4.20
C LEU A 91 -13.70 -6.43 -4.09
N GLU A 92 -14.78 -6.16 -3.35
CA GLU A 92 -15.26 -4.80 -3.09
C GLU A 92 -14.19 -3.94 -2.40
N ALA A 93 -13.56 -4.46 -1.34
CA ALA A 93 -12.52 -3.75 -0.61
C ALA A 93 -11.28 -3.52 -1.49
N ALA A 94 -10.89 -4.49 -2.32
CA ALA A 94 -9.80 -4.34 -3.27
C ALA A 94 -10.07 -3.24 -4.32
N ASN A 95 -11.27 -3.22 -4.90
CA ASN A 95 -11.67 -2.17 -5.84
C ASN A 95 -11.70 -0.79 -5.17
N THR A 96 -12.07 -0.72 -3.90
CA THR A 96 -12.04 0.53 -3.14
C THR A 96 -10.60 1.03 -2.94
N ILE A 97 -9.66 0.14 -2.64
CA ILE A 97 -8.23 0.49 -2.55
C ILE A 97 -7.70 0.99 -3.91
N GLU A 98 -8.07 0.35 -5.01
CA GLU A 98 -7.66 0.78 -6.35
C GLU A 98 -8.20 2.18 -6.70
N ALA A 99 -9.43 2.49 -6.30
CA ALA A 99 -10.01 3.82 -6.47
C ALA A 99 -9.28 4.88 -5.63
N LEU A 100 -8.99 4.58 -4.35
CA LEU A 100 -8.24 5.47 -3.47
C LEU A 100 -6.82 5.73 -4.00
N GLU A 101 -6.16 4.70 -4.51
CA GLU A 101 -4.84 4.81 -5.13
C GLU A 101 -4.87 5.71 -6.37
N THR A 102 -5.92 5.59 -7.19
CA THR A 102 -6.12 6.45 -8.36
C THR A 102 -6.31 7.91 -7.94
N GLU A 103 -7.14 8.17 -6.92
CA GLU A 103 -7.35 9.51 -6.36
C GLU A 103 -6.05 10.08 -5.77
N ARG A 104 -5.29 9.27 -5.06
CA ARG A 104 -3.98 9.63 -4.51
C ARG A 104 -3.02 10.04 -5.62
N MET A 105 -2.98 9.28 -6.71
CA MET A 105 -2.11 9.60 -7.85
C MET A 105 -2.53 10.89 -8.57
N ASP A 106 -3.83 11.15 -8.69
CA ASP A 106 -4.34 12.38 -9.27
C ASP A 106 -3.98 13.60 -8.39
N LEU A 107 -4.09 13.49 -7.06
CA LEU A 107 -3.65 14.52 -6.13
C LEU A 107 -2.14 14.79 -6.24
N LEU A 108 -1.31 13.74 -6.28
CA LEU A 108 0.14 13.89 -6.41
C LEU A 108 0.53 14.54 -7.75
N ARG A 109 -0.20 14.28 -8.84
CA ARG A 109 -0.01 14.94 -10.12
C ARG A 109 -0.23 16.45 -10.04
N THR A 110 -1.20 16.91 -9.24
CA THR A 110 -1.49 18.36 -9.10
C THR A 110 -0.31 19.16 -8.53
N ILE A 111 0.54 18.52 -7.74
CA ILE A 111 1.73 19.14 -7.12
C ILE A 111 3.05 18.73 -7.81
N GLY A 112 2.98 18.00 -8.93
CA GLY A 112 4.16 17.53 -9.67
C GLY A 112 4.96 16.45 -8.94
N ALA A 113 4.31 15.69 -8.07
CA ALA A 113 4.91 14.66 -7.22
C ALA A 113 4.52 13.23 -7.63
N GLU A 114 4.04 13.04 -8.87
CA GLU A 114 3.48 11.75 -9.32
C GLU A 114 4.50 10.61 -9.37
N ASP A 115 5.78 10.93 -9.56
CA ASP A 115 6.87 9.94 -9.55
C ASP A 115 7.42 9.67 -8.15
N LEU A 116 7.00 10.43 -7.13
CA LEU A 116 7.51 10.28 -5.77
C LEU A 116 6.82 9.11 -5.07
N THR A 117 7.65 8.22 -4.55
CA THR A 117 7.20 7.16 -3.64
C THR A 117 6.73 7.76 -2.32
N ILE A 118 5.93 7.00 -1.56
CA ILE A 118 5.52 7.39 -0.19
C ILE A 118 6.74 7.67 0.71
N GLU A 119 7.88 7.01 0.46
CA GLU A 119 9.12 7.25 1.19
C GLU A 119 9.75 8.61 0.87
N GLU A 120 9.63 9.06 -0.37
CA GLU A 120 10.14 10.35 -0.85
C GLU A 120 9.20 11.50 -0.53
N LEU A 121 7.91 11.22 -0.28
CA LEU A 121 6.93 12.22 0.19
C LEU A 121 7.11 12.62 1.66
N LEU A 122 7.79 11.79 2.47
CA LEU A 122 8.06 12.06 3.88
C LEU A 122 8.83 13.36 4.14
N PRO A 123 10.03 13.58 3.55
CA PRO A 123 10.76 14.83 3.77
C PRO A 123 9.96 16.04 3.27
N LEU A 124 9.20 15.90 2.18
CA LEU A 124 8.35 16.96 1.67
C LEU A 124 7.20 17.30 2.63
N ALA A 125 6.59 16.29 3.25
CA ALA A 125 5.55 16.48 4.26
C ALA A 125 6.12 17.14 5.53
N ASP A 126 7.31 16.72 5.99
CA ASP A 126 7.97 17.32 7.15
C ASP A 126 8.36 18.78 6.90
N ASP A 127 8.90 19.11 5.71
CA ASP A 127 9.25 20.46 5.29
C ASP A 127 8.03 21.40 5.21
N LEU A 128 6.86 20.84 4.89
CA LEU A 128 5.58 21.55 4.81
C LEU A 128 4.77 21.51 6.11
N GLY A 129 5.28 20.85 7.16
CA GLY A 129 4.65 20.76 8.48
C GLY A 129 3.48 19.77 8.58
N VAL A 130 3.30 18.89 7.60
CA VAL A 130 2.24 17.87 7.57
C VAL A 130 2.68 16.63 8.35
N THR A 131 2.20 16.49 9.57
CA THR A 131 2.56 15.38 10.46
C THR A 131 1.70 14.14 10.23
N GLY A 132 2.24 12.94 10.45
CA GLY A 132 1.48 11.69 10.48
C GLY A 132 1.75 10.72 9.32
N PHE A 133 2.40 11.19 8.25
CA PHE A 133 2.81 10.36 7.11
C PHE A 133 3.66 9.15 7.51
N ALA A 134 4.67 9.35 8.36
CA ALA A 134 5.52 8.27 8.86
C ALA A 134 4.71 7.16 9.55
N GLY A 135 3.74 7.56 10.38
CA GLY A 135 2.87 6.64 11.09
C GLY A 135 1.93 5.89 10.14
N ALA A 136 1.29 6.60 9.21
CA ALA A 136 0.39 6.00 8.22
C ALA A 136 1.12 4.98 7.34
N ARG A 137 2.28 5.35 6.79
CA ARG A 137 3.15 4.44 6.01
C ARG A 137 3.51 3.18 6.79
N LEU A 138 3.93 3.33 8.05
CA LEU A 138 4.30 2.18 8.87
C LEU A 138 3.11 1.24 9.06
N ARG A 139 1.93 1.76 9.41
CA ARG A 139 0.73 0.95 9.62
C ARG A 139 0.28 0.25 8.33
N LEU A 140 0.28 0.94 7.20
CA LEU A 140 0.02 0.35 5.87
C LEU A 140 0.98 -0.82 5.59
N SER A 141 2.28 -0.62 5.79
CA SER A 141 3.28 -1.67 5.52
C SER A 141 3.10 -2.91 6.41
N VAL A 142 2.73 -2.71 7.67
CA VAL A 142 2.43 -3.79 8.62
C VAL A 142 1.17 -4.54 8.17
N ARG A 143 0.09 -3.82 7.86
CA ARG A 143 -1.18 -4.42 7.43
C ARG A 143 -1.06 -5.18 6.11
N ALA A 144 -0.33 -4.64 5.14
CA ALA A 144 -0.06 -5.32 3.88
C ALA A 144 0.70 -6.65 4.11
N ARG A 145 1.68 -6.66 5.02
CA ARG A 145 2.40 -7.89 5.39
C ARG A 145 1.49 -8.92 6.07
N GLU A 146 0.70 -8.49 7.05
CA GLU A 146 -0.23 -9.38 7.75
C GLU A 146 -1.29 -9.97 6.80
N LEU A 147 -1.82 -9.16 5.88
CA LEU A 147 -2.73 -9.61 4.83
C LEU A 147 -2.08 -10.67 3.94
N LYS A 148 -0.84 -10.42 3.48
CA LYS A 148 -0.09 -11.38 2.67
C LYS A 148 0.07 -12.71 3.41
N ASP A 149 0.51 -12.68 4.67
CA ASP A 149 0.72 -13.89 5.47
C ASP A 149 -0.60 -14.65 5.72
N ALA A 150 -1.74 -13.94 5.85
CA ALA A 150 -3.05 -14.56 5.94
C ALA A 150 -3.47 -15.22 4.61
N GLN A 151 -3.28 -14.52 3.49
CA GLN A 151 -3.61 -15.05 2.16
C GLN A 151 -2.76 -16.26 1.78
N GLU A 152 -1.47 -16.27 2.13
CA GLU A 152 -0.61 -17.44 1.92
C GLU A 152 -1.10 -18.67 2.72
N ARG A 153 -1.60 -18.45 3.95
CA ARG A 153 -2.22 -19.54 4.74
C ARG A 153 -3.49 -20.06 4.08
N ASN A 154 -4.37 -19.19 3.58
CA ASN A 154 -5.60 -19.59 2.90
C ASN A 154 -5.31 -20.34 1.59
N ALA A 155 -4.34 -19.86 0.80
CA ALA A 155 -3.90 -20.54 -0.41
C ALA A 155 -3.37 -21.95 -0.12
N ASN A 156 -2.59 -22.12 0.96
CA ASN A 156 -2.10 -23.43 1.38
C ASN A 156 -3.23 -24.38 1.80
N LEU A 157 -4.27 -23.88 2.48
CA LEU A 157 -5.46 -24.68 2.82
C LEU A 157 -6.17 -25.17 1.54
N LEU A 158 -6.38 -24.28 0.58
CA LEU A 158 -7.02 -24.62 -0.70
C LEU A 158 -6.22 -25.67 -1.48
N VAL A 159 -4.90 -25.50 -1.60
CA VAL A 159 -4.03 -26.46 -2.28
C VAL A 159 -4.09 -27.84 -1.60
N ASN A 160 -4.08 -27.88 -0.27
CA ASN A 160 -4.18 -29.14 0.47
C ASN A 160 -5.54 -29.80 0.30
N ALA A 161 -6.63 -29.03 0.29
CA ALA A 161 -7.97 -29.53 0.01
C ALA A 161 -8.06 -30.13 -1.40
N MET A 162 -7.47 -29.47 -2.41
CA MET A 162 -7.41 -30.00 -3.78
C MET A 162 -6.63 -31.31 -3.87
N LYS A 163 -5.46 -31.41 -3.22
CA LYS A 163 -4.67 -32.65 -3.17
C LYS A 163 -5.46 -33.79 -2.53
N LEU A 164 -6.19 -33.50 -1.45
CA LEU A 164 -7.04 -34.49 -0.79
C LEU A 164 -8.14 -34.96 -1.73
N ARG A 165 -8.85 -34.04 -2.39
CA ARG A 165 -9.87 -34.36 -3.41
C ARG A 165 -9.31 -35.26 -4.50
N ASP A 166 -8.16 -34.93 -5.06
CA ASP A 166 -7.55 -35.71 -6.14
C ASP A 166 -7.15 -37.12 -5.66
N ARG A 167 -6.67 -37.24 -4.41
CA ARG A 167 -6.42 -38.55 -3.78
C ARG A 167 -7.70 -39.37 -3.63
N TRP A 168 -8.80 -38.75 -3.20
CA TRP A 168 -10.11 -39.42 -3.12
C TRP A 168 -10.62 -39.86 -4.49
N ALA A 169 -10.51 -38.98 -5.50
CA ALA A 169 -10.89 -39.30 -6.87
C ALA A 169 -10.09 -40.51 -7.41
N ASN A 170 -8.79 -40.57 -7.14
CA ASN A 170 -7.94 -41.70 -7.52
C ASN A 170 -8.31 -43.00 -6.78
N MET A 171 -8.58 -42.93 -5.48
CA MET A 171 -9.00 -44.10 -4.69
C MET A 171 -10.36 -44.64 -5.17
N LEU A 172 -11.33 -43.75 -5.39
CA LEU A 172 -12.66 -44.13 -5.87
C LEU A 172 -12.63 -44.61 -7.32
N GLY A 173 -11.84 -43.96 -8.19
CA GLY A 173 -11.63 -44.42 -9.57
C GLY A 173 -10.95 -45.78 -9.65
N GLY A 174 -10.01 -46.07 -8.73
CA GLY A 174 -9.42 -47.39 -8.58
C GLY A 174 -10.39 -48.47 -8.10
N LEU A 175 -11.38 -48.10 -7.27
CA LEU A 175 -12.46 -48.99 -6.84
C LEU A 175 -13.55 -49.19 -7.91
N ALA A 176 -13.77 -48.17 -8.75
CA ALA A 176 -14.75 -48.20 -9.85
C ALA A 176 -14.20 -48.87 -11.12
N SER A 177 -12.89 -49.11 -11.21
CA SER A 177 -12.30 -49.91 -12.30
C SER A 177 -12.74 -51.37 -12.13
N PRO A 178 -13.55 -51.94 -13.03
CA PRO A 178 -13.97 -53.33 -12.91
C PRO A 178 -12.74 -54.22 -13.03
N THR A 179 -12.34 -54.86 -11.94
CA THR A 179 -11.36 -55.97 -11.96
C THR A 179 -11.88 -57.24 -12.68
N TYR A 180 -13.00 -57.13 -13.41
CA TYR A 180 -13.58 -58.19 -14.20
C TYR A 180 -13.55 -57.79 -15.68
N GLY A 181 -12.67 -58.42 -16.45
CA GLY A 181 -12.78 -58.40 -17.90
C GLY A 181 -14.11 -59.04 -18.34
N ALA A 182 -14.55 -58.72 -19.56
CA ALA A 182 -15.81 -59.17 -20.19
C ALA A 182 -16.01 -60.71 -20.30
N GLN A 183 -15.14 -61.51 -19.68
CA GLN A 183 -15.11 -62.98 -19.71
C GLN A 183 -15.14 -63.61 -18.30
N GLY A 184 -15.27 -62.84 -17.22
CA GLY A 184 -15.39 -63.40 -15.86
C GLY A 184 -14.17 -64.18 -15.35
N GLN A 185 -13.03 -64.13 -16.05
CA GLN A 185 -11.79 -64.72 -15.56
C GLN A 185 -11.03 -63.70 -14.70
N ARG A 186 -10.71 -64.12 -13.47
CA ARG A 186 -9.70 -63.46 -12.65
C ARG A 186 -8.39 -63.50 -13.42
N THR A 187 -7.84 -62.35 -13.79
CA THR A 187 -6.42 -62.26 -14.14
C THR A 187 -5.65 -62.46 -12.83
N SER A 188 -5.21 -63.68 -12.58
CA SER A 188 -4.17 -63.94 -11.58
C SER A 188 -2.97 -63.10 -11.97
N ARG A 189 -2.71 -62.05 -11.18
CA ARG A 189 -1.41 -61.37 -11.18
C ARG A 189 -0.41 -62.33 -10.53
N ASP A 190 0.01 -63.35 -11.26
CA ASP A 190 1.24 -64.05 -10.95
C ASP A 190 2.39 -63.10 -11.29
N GLY A 191 3.02 -62.55 -10.26
CA GLY A 191 4.10 -61.60 -10.41
C GLY A 191 4.45 -60.81 -9.16
N ALA A 192 4.28 -61.37 -7.97
CA ALA A 192 5.01 -60.92 -6.79
C ALA A 192 6.47 -61.37 -6.94
N GLY A 193 7.25 -60.60 -7.70
CA GLY A 193 8.71 -60.69 -7.72
C GLY A 193 9.26 -60.22 -6.37
N PHE A 194 9.38 -61.14 -5.43
CA PHE A 194 10.17 -61.00 -4.22
C PHE A 194 11.64 -60.80 -4.60
N VAL A 195 12.14 -59.56 -4.54
CA VAL A 195 13.59 -59.30 -4.60
C VAL A 195 14.11 -59.40 -3.18
N SER A 196 14.58 -60.59 -2.82
CA SER A 196 15.40 -60.80 -1.62
C SER A 196 16.71 -60.03 -1.79
N ARG A 197 16.95 -59.01 -0.99
CA ARG A 197 18.30 -58.48 -0.77
C ARG A 197 18.99 -59.41 0.21
N SER A 198 19.76 -60.35 -0.32
CA SER A 198 20.84 -61.01 0.44
C SER A 198 22.06 -60.08 0.48
N ALA A 199 22.71 -60.07 1.63
CA ALA A 199 23.87 -59.28 2.01
C ALA A 199 25.11 -59.51 1.13
#